data_AF-A0A848BZN0-F1
#
_entry.id   AF-A0A848BZN0-F1
#
_cell.length_a   1.000
_cell.length_b   1.000
_cell.length_c   1.000
_cell.angle_alpha   90.00
_cell.angle_beta   90.00
_cell.angle_gamma   90.00
#
_symmetry.space_group_name_H-M   'P 1'
#
loop_
_entity.id
_entity.type
_entity.pdbx_description
1 polymer ?
#
loop_
_entity_poly.entity_id
_entity_poly.type
_entity_poly.pdbx_seq_one_letter_code
_entity_poly.pdbx_strand_id
1 'polypeptide(L)' 'MTLEELMEFNAKPITEEQLEELKNCDLVDNVQDNGNAPMYPNLNWFVITLINGKEVNVFV' A
#
# COMPACT_ATOMS: atom_id res chain seq x y z
N MET A 1 3.62 -8.84 -10.62
CA MET A 1 4.32 -8.14 -9.54
C MET A 1 5.03 -9.15 -8.67
N THR A 2 6.22 -8.84 -8.20
CA THR A 2 6.99 -9.61 -7.22
C THR A 2 6.93 -8.91 -5.85
N LEU A 3 7.31 -9.63 -4.79
CA LEU A 3 7.39 -9.06 -3.44
C LEU A 3 8.41 -7.92 -3.33
N GLU A 4 9.48 -7.94 -4.13
CA GLU A 4 10.48 -6.87 -4.14
C GLU A 4 9.92 -5.59 -4.77
N GLU A 5 9.20 -5.71 -5.88
CA GLU A 5 8.53 -4.57 -6.53
C GLU A 5 7.48 -3.94 -5.60
N LEU A 6 6.72 -4.76 -4.86
CA LEU A 6 5.75 -4.29 -3.87
C LEU A 6 6.39 -3.45 -2.76
N MET A 7 7.60 -3.82 -2.34
CA MET A 7 8.34 -3.10 -1.32
C MET A 7 8.85 -1.73 -1.82
N GLU A 8 8.97 -1.51 -3.13
CA GLU A 8 9.39 -0.21 -3.67
C GLU A 8 8.36 0.90 -3.48
N PHE A 9 7.09 0.53 -3.29
CA PHE A 9 6.00 1.47 -2.98
C PHE A 9 5.98 1.88 -1.50
N ASN A 10 6.76 1.22 -0.64
CA ASN A 10 6.76 1.53 0.78
C ASN A 10 7.17 2.99 1.02
N ALA A 11 6.35 3.67 1.81
CA ALA A 11 6.42 5.08 2.13
C ALA A 11 6.35 6.03 0.92
N LYS A 12 5.73 5.61 -0.19
CA LYS A 12 5.52 6.47 -1.37
C LYS A 12 4.04 6.74 -1.65
N PRO A 13 3.74 7.91 -2.22
CA PRO A 13 2.43 8.17 -2.78
C PRO A 13 2.23 7.34 -4.05
N ILE A 14 1.04 6.76 -4.20
CA ILE A 14 0.60 5.97 -5.34
C ILE A 14 -0.76 6.51 -5.82
N THR A 15 -1.20 6.10 -7.00
CA THR A 15 -2.53 6.45 -7.50
C THR A 15 -3.62 5.52 -6.95
N GLU A 16 -4.88 5.96 -7.01
CA GLU A 16 -6.03 5.10 -6.70
C GLU A 16 -6.05 3.82 -7.55
N GLU A 17 -5.69 3.90 -8.83
CA GLU A 17 -5.57 2.74 -9.72
C GLU A 17 -4.52 1.74 -9.22
N GLN A 18 -3.36 2.23 -8.77
CA GLN A 18 -2.31 1.37 -8.20
C GLN A 18 -2.76 0.71 -6.89
N LEU A 19 -3.54 1.41 -6.07
CA LEU A 19 -4.12 0.82 -4.86
C LEU A 19 -5.10 -0.30 -5.18
N GLU A 20 -5.95 -0.12 -6.19
CA GLU A 20 -6.87 -1.17 -6.65
C GLU A 20 -6.12 -2.37 -7.23
N GLU A 21 -5.02 -2.16 -7.97
CA GLU A 21 -4.14 -3.25 -8.43
C GLU A 21 -3.54 -4.03 -7.25
N LEU A 22 -3.09 -3.32 -6.20
CA LEU A 22 -2.54 -3.93 -5.00
C LEU A 22 -3.60 -4.75 -4.24
N LYS A 23 -4.83 -4.25 -4.10
CA LYS A 23 -5.94 -4.98 -3.47
C LYS A 23 -6.29 -6.29 -4.21
N ASN A 24 -6.09 -6.33 -5.52
CA ASN A 24 -6.34 -7.50 -6.35
C ASN A 24 -5.09 -8.37 -6.58
N CYS A 25 -3.97 -8.08 -5.90
CA CYS A 25 -2.73 -8.82 -6.05
C CYS A 25 -2.71 -10.07 -5.15
N ASP A 26 -2.42 -11.24 -5.72
CA ASP A 26 -2.34 -12.51 -4.97
C ASP A 26 -1.25 -12.54 -3.88
N LEU A 27 -0.34 -11.56 -3.88
CA LEU A 27 0.73 -11.41 -2.90
C LEU A 27 0.34 -10.51 -1.72
N VAL A 28 -0.85 -9.91 -1.77
CA VAL A 28 -1.42 -9.08 -0.71
C VAL A 28 -2.42 -9.91 0.09
N ASP A 29 -2.23 -9.92 1.41
CA ASP A 29 -3.09 -10.62 2.36
C ASP A 29 -4.20 -9.70 2.88
N ASN A 30 -3.84 -8.46 3.21
CA ASN A 30 -4.79 -7.48 3.75
C ASN A 30 -4.41 -6.04 3.39
N VAL A 31 -5.42 -5.17 3.28
CA VAL A 31 -5.25 -3.73 3.08
C VAL A 31 -6.06 -2.99 4.14
N GLN A 32 -5.38 -2.20 4.97
CA GLN A 32 -5.99 -1.41 6.03
C GLN A 32 -5.92 0.08 5.70
N ASP A 33 -7.05 0.77 5.82
CA ASP A 33 -7.14 2.23 5.75
C ASP A 33 -6.86 2.82 7.15
N ASN A 34 -5.77 3.59 7.26
CA ASN A 34 -5.38 4.29 8.48
C ASN A 34 -5.85 5.75 8.52
N GLY A 35 -6.68 6.17 7.56
CA GLY A 35 -7.19 7.53 7.42
C GLY A 35 -6.10 8.49 6.95
N ASN A 36 -6.14 9.75 7.41
CA ASN A 36 -5.24 10.79 6.90
C ASN A 36 -3.76 10.49 7.18
N ALA A 37 -2.94 10.64 6.15
CA ALA A 37 -1.49 10.52 6.23
C ALA A 37 -0.89 11.76 6.92
N PRO A 38 -0.14 11.59 8.03
CA PRO A 38 0.48 12.73 8.73
C PRO A 38 1.62 13.37 7.93
N MET A 39 2.27 12.63 7.02
CA MET A 39 3.36 13.15 6.18
C MET A 39 2.87 13.78 4.87
N TYR A 40 1.70 13.37 4.37
CA TYR A 40 1.13 13.86 3.11
C TYR A 40 -0.23 14.50 3.39
N PRO A 41 -0.27 15.82 3.66
CA PRO A 41 -1.55 16.50 3.86
C PRO A 41 -2.39 16.34 2.60
N ASN A 42 -3.63 15.85 2.78
CA ASN A 42 -4.63 15.50 1.76
C ASN A 42 -4.55 14.09 1.14
N LEU A 43 -3.62 13.22 1.56
CA LEU A 43 -3.64 11.80 1.17
C LEU A 43 -4.06 10.92 2.35
N ASN A 44 -4.71 9.81 2.05
CA ASN A 44 -5.00 8.74 2.99
C ASN A 44 -3.84 7.75 3.03
N TRP A 45 -3.53 7.26 4.22
CA TRP A 45 -2.52 6.26 4.48
C TRP A 45 -3.17 4.88 4.49
N PHE A 46 -2.66 4.00 3.64
CA PHE A 46 -3.01 2.60 3.63
C PHE A 46 -1.81 1.74 4.04
N VAL A 47 -2.07 0.72 4.86
CA VAL A 47 -1.09 -0.30 5.22
C VAL A 47 -1.47 -1.60 4.54
N ILE A 48 -0.58 -2.08 3.69
CA ILE A 48 -0.76 -3.30 2.91
C ILE A 48 0.08 -4.39 3.56
N THR A 49 -0.59 -5.42 4.09
CA THR A 49 0.06 -6.63 4.60
C THR A 49 0.22 -7.62 3.45
N LEU A 50 1.45 -8.06 3.22
CA LEU A 50 1.78 -9.05 2.21
C LEU A 50 1.68 -10.47 2.78
N ILE A 51 1.53 -11.48 1.92
CA ILE A 51 1.43 -12.90 2.33
C ILE A 51 2.65 -13.43 3.10
N ASN A 52 3.77 -12.72 3.04
CA ASN A 52 4.99 -13.06 3.80
C ASN A 52 5.05 -12.36 5.18
N GLY A 53 3.97 -11.67 5.57
CA GLY A 53 3.86 -10.92 6.83
C GLY A 53 4.58 -9.57 6.84
N LYS A 54 5.14 -9.12 5.71
CA LYS A 54 5.71 -7.76 5.61
C LYS A 54 4.61 -6.75 5.34
N GLU A 55 4.83 -5.52 5.82
CA GLU A 55 3.92 -4.41 5.62
C GLU A 55 4.52 -3.37 4.68
N VAL A 56 3.68 -2.83 3.79
CA VAL A 56 3.99 -1.75 2.86
C VAL A 56 3.05 -0.59 3.14
N ASN A 57 3.62 0.57 3.43
CA ASN A 57 2.87 1.79 3.69
C ASN A 57 2.72 2.56 2.38
N VAL A 58 1.50 2.83 1.95
CA VAL A 58 1.23 3.59 0.73
C VAL A 58 0.31 4.77 1.03
N PHE A 59 0.39 5.82 0.22
CA PHE A 59 -0.40 7.03 0.40
C PHE A 59 -1.18 7.33 -0.88
N VAL A 60 -2.49 7.55 -0.79
CA VAL A 60 -3.41 7.74 -1.92
C VAL A 60 -4.27 8.96 -1.73
#